data_AF-A0A380MZ40-F1
#
_entry.id   AF-A0A380MZ40-F1
#
_cell.length_a   1.000
_cell.length_b   1.000
_cell.length_c   1.000
_cell.angle_alpha   90.00
_cell.angle_beta   90.00
_cell.angle_gamma   90.00
#
_symmetry.space_group_name_H-M   'P 1'
#
loop_
_entity.id
_entity.type
_entity.pdbx_description
1 polymer ?
#
loop_
_entity_poly.entity_id
_entity_poly.type
_entity_poly.pdbx_seq_one_letter_code
_entity_poly.pdbx_strand_id
1 'polypeptide(L)'
;MYQTCLNYKSTPQKGEITAEYIELFELFPQQRRFNHFFGGISGENLNQERRLGLVQLLLDKFAQLHKIGIAHRDLGEHSIWLSVDDKITLSGFATAYFPSEETVGDIRKILEVSGDLAKTAFPLSNNTKLTPYQYDVRSLAILAWHIIQSKRISSVSLDEMKTQLTDDTTWYADILRMALSDMPFKNAVDFLDKFNQNKPNQAIDFSFNFAKLEPFTHDINHSRAYREDDDFILETSEKEVYKSNNLLVKAWLNKDPQNDQVKARVVLNWLENMAKIVHFSPDYIPKIQEFGIAKKSGCLFAVSDFIDGQTWQAICQQALSYEQKQSLINQFIQNI
;
A
#
# COMPACT_ATOMS: atom_id res chain seq x y z
N MET A 1 -17.24 -9.98 0.34
CA MET A 1 -17.07 -9.06 1.50
C MET A 1 -15.96 -9.51 2.45
N TYR A 2 -15.92 -10.78 2.89
CA TYR A 2 -14.89 -11.31 3.81
C TYR A 2 -13.43 -11.28 3.31
N GLN A 3 -13.17 -11.10 2.01
CA GLN A 3 -11.82 -10.94 1.45
C GLN A 3 -11.50 -9.49 1.04
N THR A 4 -12.40 -8.55 1.33
CA THR A 4 -12.36 -7.15 0.85
C THR A 4 -12.14 -6.16 1.99
N CYS A 5 -12.46 -6.55 3.21
CA CYS A 5 -12.24 -5.79 4.43
C CYS A 5 -11.20 -6.53 5.30
N LEU A 6 -10.45 -5.79 6.12
CA LEU A 6 -9.58 -6.43 7.10
C LEU A 6 -10.44 -7.23 8.08
N ASN A 7 -10.04 -8.48 8.36
CA ASN A 7 -10.71 -9.29 9.37
C ASN A 7 -10.39 -8.72 10.76
N TYR A 8 -11.44 -8.30 11.47
CA TYR A 8 -11.33 -7.94 12.89
C TYR A 8 -10.96 -9.19 13.69
N LYS A 9 -9.89 -9.10 14.51
CA LYS A 9 -9.59 -10.17 15.48
C LYS A 9 -10.50 -10.12 16.72
N SER A 10 -11.14 -8.99 16.97
CA SER A 10 -12.15 -8.82 18.01
C SER A 10 -13.22 -7.84 17.54
N THR A 11 -14.49 -8.23 17.66
CA THR A 11 -15.64 -7.30 17.57
C THR A 11 -15.75 -6.53 18.90
N PRO A 12 -15.87 -5.19 18.87
CA PRO A 12 -15.97 -4.39 20.10
C PRO A 12 -17.24 -4.73 20.89
N GLN A 13 -17.11 -4.90 22.20
CA GLN A 13 -18.28 -4.93 23.08
C GLN A 13 -18.73 -3.52 23.45
N LYS A 14 -20.04 -3.33 23.62
CA LYS A 14 -20.69 -2.01 23.84
C LYS A 14 -20.13 -1.21 25.03
N GLY A 15 -19.40 -1.85 25.94
CA GLY A 15 -18.75 -1.23 27.11
C GLY A 15 -17.26 -0.90 26.94
N GLU A 16 -16.63 -1.26 25.82
CA GLU A 16 -15.18 -1.07 25.58
C GLU A 16 -14.87 0.13 24.66
N ILE A 17 -15.90 0.83 24.19
CA ILE A 17 -15.78 1.98 23.28
C ILE A 17 -15.45 3.23 24.12
N THR A 18 -14.17 3.43 24.42
CA THR A 18 -13.63 4.72 24.90
C THR A 18 -13.04 5.51 23.73
N ALA A 19 -12.65 6.78 23.93
CA ALA A 19 -12.02 7.63 22.92
C ALA A 19 -10.68 7.09 22.37
N GLU A 20 -10.17 5.99 22.92
CA GLU A 20 -8.92 5.32 22.53
C GLU A 20 -9.19 3.85 22.12
N TYR A 21 -10.20 3.62 21.28
CA TYR A 21 -10.45 2.28 20.74
C TYR A 21 -9.37 1.88 19.73
N ILE A 22 -8.66 0.77 20.01
CA ILE A 22 -7.65 0.19 19.13
C ILE A 22 -8.28 -0.93 18.31
N GLU A 23 -8.41 -0.72 17.00
CA GLU A 23 -8.85 -1.77 16.08
C GLU A 23 -7.70 -2.74 15.78
N LEU A 24 -7.89 -4.03 16.11
CA LEU A 24 -6.90 -5.08 15.86
C LEU A 24 -7.27 -5.87 14.60
N PHE A 25 -6.44 -5.74 13.56
CA PHE A 25 -6.66 -6.36 12.25
C PHE A 25 -5.65 -7.46 11.95
N GLU A 26 -6.05 -8.45 11.17
CA GLU A 26 -5.10 -9.30 10.46
C GLU A 26 -4.44 -8.51 9.33
N LEU A 27 -3.20 -8.06 9.57
CA LEU A 27 -2.43 -7.33 8.57
C LEU A 27 -1.72 -8.31 7.64
N PHE A 28 -2.03 -8.26 6.34
CA PHE A 28 -1.22 -8.97 5.36
C PHE A 28 0.14 -8.26 5.22
N PRO A 29 1.29 -8.96 5.28
CA PRO A 29 2.62 -8.33 5.33
C PRO A 29 2.95 -7.34 4.20
N GLN A 30 2.21 -7.38 3.09
CA GLN A 30 2.42 -6.53 1.92
C GLN A 30 1.47 -5.34 1.81
N GLN A 31 0.51 -5.18 2.73
CA GLN A 31 -0.44 -4.07 2.73
C GLN A 31 0.10 -2.88 3.52
N ARG A 32 0.00 -1.70 2.93
CA ARG A 32 0.38 -0.43 3.55
C ARG A 32 -0.82 0.52 3.55
N ARG A 33 -0.95 1.33 4.60
CA ARG A 33 -1.93 2.43 4.61
C ARG A 33 -1.66 3.41 3.47
N PHE A 34 -2.69 4.08 2.99
CA PHE A 34 -2.65 5.00 1.84
C PHE A 34 -1.40 5.91 1.82
N ASN A 35 -1.17 6.69 2.88
CA ASN A 35 -0.04 7.62 2.96
C ASN A 35 1.32 6.94 3.04
N HIS A 36 1.41 5.72 3.59
CA HIS A 36 2.66 4.95 3.60
C HIS A 36 2.94 4.32 2.23
N PHE A 37 1.88 3.98 1.49
CA PHE A 37 1.98 3.45 0.14
C PHE A 37 2.46 4.52 -0.85
N PHE A 38 1.75 5.65 -0.95
CA PHE A 38 2.12 6.78 -1.82
C PHE A 38 3.31 7.60 -1.29
N GLY A 39 3.66 7.36 -0.04
CA GLY A 39 4.80 7.98 0.61
C GLY A 39 6.11 7.23 0.49
N GLY A 40 6.07 6.03 -0.06
CA GLY A 40 7.23 5.20 -0.27
C GLY A 40 7.39 4.82 -1.74
N ILE A 41 8.38 3.99 -1.99
CA ILE A 41 8.83 3.59 -3.33
C ILE A 41 7.70 2.94 -4.16
N SER A 42 6.77 2.25 -3.50
CA SER A 42 5.65 1.58 -4.16
C SER A 42 4.67 2.52 -4.87
N GLY A 43 4.48 3.75 -4.37
CA GLY A 43 3.67 4.77 -5.04
C GLY A 43 4.39 5.38 -6.24
N GLU A 44 5.66 5.78 -6.06
CA GLU A 44 6.48 6.43 -7.10
C GLU A 44 6.59 5.62 -8.39
N ASN A 45 6.58 4.28 -8.28
CA ASN A 45 6.77 3.39 -9.43
C ASN A 45 5.44 3.10 -10.18
N LEU A 46 4.31 3.67 -9.75
CA LEU A 46 3.03 3.51 -10.46
C LEU A 46 2.95 4.40 -11.71
N ASN A 47 2.85 3.78 -12.88
CA ASN A 47 2.52 4.52 -14.10
C ASN A 47 1.07 5.09 -14.04
N GLN A 48 0.76 6.05 -14.91
CA GLN A 48 -0.53 6.75 -14.89
C GLN A 48 -1.73 5.81 -15.09
N GLU A 49 -1.59 4.84 -15.99
CA GLU A 49 -2.59 3.81 -16.25
C GLU A 49 -2.93 2.99 -14.99
N ARG A 50 -1.91 2.52 -14.27
CA ARG A 50 -2.10 1.72 -13.05
C ARG A 50 -2.75 2.55 -11.95
N ARG A 51 -2.40 3.84 -11.84
CA ARG A 51 -3.07 4.78 -10.94
C ARG A 51 -4.56 4.91 -11.27
N LEU A 52 -4.91 5.07 -12.54
CA LEU A 52 -6.31 5.11 -12.98
C LEU A 52 -7.04 3.77 -12.73
N GLY A 53 -6.36 2.63 -12.91
CA GLY A 53 -6.89 1.31 -12.58
C GLY A 53 -7.19 1.13 -11.09
N LEU A 54 -6.30 1.63 -10.21
CA LEU A 54 -6.52 1.64 -8.76
C LEU A 54 -7.72 2.51 -8.38
N VAL A 55 -7.90 3.67 -9.02
CA VAL A 55 -9.11 4.49 -8.83
C VAL A 55 -10.35 3.72 -9.24
N GLN A 56 -10.34 3.07 -10.40
CA GLN A 56 -11.48 2.28 -10.87
C GLN A 56 -11.82 1.14 -9.89
N LEU A 57 -10.81 0.43 -9.38
CA LEU A 57 -11.00 -0.64 -8.39
C LEU A 57 -11.52 -0.11 -7.05
N LEU A 58 -11.04 1.05 -6.61
CA LEU A 58 -11.52 1.72 -5.40
C LEU A 58 -13.00 2.07 -5.56
N LEU A 59 -13.35 2.77 -6.64
CA LEU A 59 -14.74 3.17 -6.93
C LEU A 59 -15.67 1.95 -7.05
N ASP A 60 -15.22 0.86 -7.68
CA ASP A 60 -15.98 -0.39 -7.76
C ASP A 60 -16.31 -1.00 -6.40
N LYS A 61 -15.35 -1.03 -5.46
CA LYS A 61 -15.60 -1.52 -4.09
C LYS A 61 -16.68 -0.71 -3.38
N PHE A 62 -16.65 0.61 -3.51
CA PHE A 62 -17.68 1.48 -2.92
C PHE A 62 -19.01 1.41 -3.66
N ALA A 63 -19.00 1.24 -4.98
CA ALA A 63 -20.21 0.98 -5.74
C ALA A 63 -20.91 -0.31 -5.25
N GLN A 64 -20.14 -1.38 -4.97
CA GLN A 64 -20.67 -2.60 -4.38
C GLN A 64 -21.26 -2.38 -2.98
N LEU A 65 -20.59 -1.62 -2.11
CA LEU A 65 -21.10 -1.27 -0.78
C LEU A 65 -22.40 -0.46 -0.85
N HIS A 66 -22.43 0.56 -1.72
CA HIS A 66 -23.61 1.42 -1.84
C HIS A 66 -24.80 0.68 -2.47
N LYS A 67 -24.55 -0.30 -3.36
CA LYS A 67 -25.60 -1.17 -3.95
C LYS A 67 -26.34 -1.97 -2.89
N ILE A 68 -25.66 -2.38 -1.82
CA ILE A 68 -26.26 -3.11 -0.70
C ILE A 68 -26.68 -2.20 0.45
N GLY A 69 -26.67 -0.88 0.23
CA GLY A 69 -27.16 0.11 1.19
C GLY A 69 -26.18 0.50 2.30
N ILE A 70 -24.89 0.20 2.15
CA ILE A 70 -23.85 0.55 3.12
C ILE A 70 -23.09 1.78 2.65
N ALA A 71 -22.95 2.77 3.54
CA ALA A 71 -22.02 3.90 3.37
C ALA A 71 -20.96 3.86 4.48
N HIS A 72 -19.71 4.12 4.15
CA HIS A 72 -18.57 4.04 5.07
C HIS A 72 -18.50 5.25 6.00
N ARG A 73 -18.71 6.46 5.48
CA ARG A 73 -18.77 7.76 6.19
C ARG A 73 -17.51 8.24 6.90
N ASP A 74 -16.48 7.42 7.00
CA ASP A 74 -15.17 7.84 7.51
C ASP A 74 -14.01 7.46 6.57
N LEU A 75 -14.12 7.89 5.33
CA LEU A 75 -13.13 7.60 4.30
C LEU A 75 -11.95 8.57 4.35
N GLY A 76 -10.76 8.01 4.44
CA GLY A 76 -9.52 8.76 4.61
C GLY A 76 -8.29 7.88 4.36
N GLU A 77 -7.11 8.46 4.55
CA GLU A 77 -5.84 7.74 4.45
C GLU A 77 -5.69 6.62 5.50
N HIS A 78 -6.49 6.66 6.58
CA HIS A 78 -6.49 5.69 7.67
C HIS A 78 -7.33 4.45 7.37
N SER A 79 -8.34 4.56 6.51
CA SER A 79 -9.30 3.49 6.19
C SER A 79 -8.97 2.73 4.91
N ILE A 80 -7.99 3.20 4.12
CA ILE A 80 -7.57 2.58 2.85
C ILE A 80 -6.19 1.93 2.95
N TRP A 81 -6.13 0.66 2.57
CA TRP A 81 -4.92 -0.15 2.52
C TRP A 81 -4.64 -0.61 1.09
N LEU A 82 -3.40 -0.42 0.65
CA LEU A 82 -2.94 -0.72 -0.70
C LEU A 82 -1.77 -1.70 -0.64
N SER A 83 -1.67 -2.57 -1.64
CA SER A 83 -0.53 -3.46 -1.83
C SER A 83 0.00 -3.39 -3.25
N VAL A 84 1.24 -3.85 -3.40
CA VAL A 84 1.98 -3.81 -4.68
C VAL A 84 1.41 -4.75 -5.75
N ASP A 85 0.49 -5.64 -5.38
CA ASP A 85 -0.28 -6.51 -6.27
C ASP A 85 -1.67 -5.94 -6.62
N ASP A 86 -1.87 -4.63 -6.44
CA ASP A 86 -3.10 -3.89 -6.78
C ASP A 86 -4.33 -4.27 -5.96
N LYS A 87 -4.16 -4.87 -4.77
CA LYS A 87 -5.28 -5.08 -3.84
C LYS A 87 -5.55 -3.83 -3.03
N ILE A 88 -6.84 -3.53 -2.89
CA ILE A 88 -7.36 -2.49 -2.00
C ILE A 88 -8.18 -3.17 -0.90
N THR A 89 -7.84 -2.89 0.35
CA THR A 89 -8.57 -3.38 1.52
C THR A 89 -9.07 -2.21 2.35
N LEU A 90 -10.27 -2.35 2.91
CA LEU A 90 -10.96 -1.31 3.66
C LEU A 90 -10.97 -1.64 5.17
N SER A 91 -10.89 -0.61 6.00
CA SER A 91 -11.01 -0.68 7.47
C SER A 91 -11.74 0.54 8.02
N GLY A 92 -12.11 0.57 9.30
CA GLY A 92 -12.74 1.75 9.92
C GLY A 92 -14.25 1.83 9.70
N PHE A 93 -14.95 0.69 9.71
CA PHE A 93 -16.41 0.63 9.53
C PHE A 93 -17.20 0.98 10.81
N ALA A 94 -16.54 1.41 11.90
CA ALA A 94 -17.19 1.74 13.17
C ALA A 94 -18.27 2.83 13.07
N THR A 95 -18.19 3.70 12.05
CA THR A 95 -19.13 4.80 11.78
C THR A 95 -20.04 4.54 10.58
N ALA A 96 -19.95 3.34 9.99
CA ALA A 96 -20.68 3.00 8.79
C ALA A 96 -22.20 3.09 8.99
N TYR A 97 -22.89 3.50 7.93
CA TYR A 97 -24.34 3.57 7.88
C TYR A 97 -24.91 2.25 7.36
N PHE A 98 -25.87 1.70 8.11
CA PHE A 98 -26.63 0.50 7.76
C PHE A 98 -28.13 0.83 7.81
N PRO A 99 -28.95 0.38 6.85
CA PRO A 99 -30.38 0.71 6.82
C PRO A 99 -31.21 0.05 7.92
N SER A 100 -30.76 -1.08 8.48
CA SER A 100 -31.54 -1.95 9.38
C SER A 100 -31.21 -1.82 10.86
N GLU A 101 -30.17 -1.07 11.24
CA GLU A 101 -29.80 -0.86 12.64
C GLU A 101 -29.91 0.62 12.99
N GLU A 102 -30.42 0.93 14.19
CA GLU A 102 -30.38 2.28 14.75
C GLU A 102 -28.93 2.74 14.77
N THR A 103 -28.55 3.50 13.74
CA THR A 103 -27.17 3.91 13.58
C THR A 103 -26.73 4.72 14.79
N VAL A 104 -25.50 4.49 15.26
CA VAL A 104 -24.93 5.04 16.49
C VAL A 104 -24.81 6.58 16.42
N GLY A 105 -25.92 7.30 16.49
CA GLY A 105 -26.03 8.71 16.10
C GLY A 105 -25.15 9.65 16.92
N ASP A 106 -25.12 9.45 18.25
CA ASP A 106 -24.42 10.35 19.18
C ASP A 106 -22.94 10.00 19.35
N ILE A 107 -22.58 8.71 19.30
CA ILE A 107 -21.18 8.25 19.42
C ILE A 107 -20.43 8.47 18.09
N ARG A 108 -21.12 8.58 16.96
CA ARG A 108 -20.52 8.80 15.64
C ARG A 108 -19.61 10.03 15.59
N LYS A 109 -20.03 11.16 16.15
CA LYS A 109 -19.20 12.39 16.17
C LYS A 109 -17.88 12.21 16.93
N ILE A 110 -17.82 11.21 17.81
CA ILE A 110 -16.64 10.89 18.62
C ILE A 110 -15.74 9.88 17.88
N LEU A 111 -16.32 9.02 17.02
CA LEU A 111 -15.61 7.95 16.32
C LEU A 111 -15.18 8.32 14.89
N GLU A 112 -15.80 9.32 14.24
CA GLU A 112 -15.39 9.80 12.92
C GLU A 112 -14.01 10.50 13.00
N VAL A 113 -13.02 10.01 12.27
CA VAL A 113 -11.67 10.61 12.21
C VAL A 113 -11.60 11.70 11.14
N SER A 114 -12.15 11.43 9.96
CA SER A 114 -12.20 12.33 8.80
C SER A 114 -13.62 12.83 8.52
N GLY A 115 -14.63 11.95 8.58
CA GLY A 115 -16.04 12.26 8.27
C GLY A 115 -16.29 12.69 6.82
N ASP A 116 -15.89 13.91 6.46
CA ASP A 116 -15.81 14.41 5.08
C ASP A 116 -14.37 14.88 4.82
N LEU A 117 -13.59 14.03 4.16
CA LEU A 117 -12.19 14.31 3.84
C LEU A 117 -12.01 15.56 2.96
N ALA A 118 -13.05 15.94 2.20
CA ALA A 118 -13.03 17.10 1.33
C ALA A 118 -13.40 18.41 2.04
N LYS A 119 -13.86 18.36 3.31
CA LYS A 119 -14.49 19.49 4.00
C LYS A 119 -13.62 20.75 4.05
N THR A 120 -12.31 20.60 4.25
CA THR A 120 -11.37 21.72 4.41
C THR A 120 -11.06 22.39 3.07
N ALA A 121 -10.74 21.59 2.04
CA ALA A 121 -10.36 22.10 0.72
C ALA A 121 -11.56 22.52 -0.14
N PHE A 122 -12.67 21.77 -0.04
CA PHE A 122 -13.88 21.93 -0.84
C PHE A 122 -15.11 22.06 0.07
N PRO A 123 -15.24 23.16 0.84
CA PRO A 123 -16.35 23.34 1.77
C PRO A 123 -17.69 23.41 1.03
N LEU A 124 -18.71 22.79 1.61
CA LEU A 124 -20.09 22.89 1.13
C LEU A 124 -20.68 24.26 1.46
N SER A 125 -21.61 24.74 0.63
CA SER A 125 -22.38 25.95 0.95
C SER A 125 -23.21 25.78 2.22
N ASN A 126 -23.34 26.88 2.97
CA ASN A 126 -24.16 26.93 4.19
C ASN A 126 -25.59 26.51 3.83
N ASN A 127 -26.02 25.34 4.34
CA ASN A 127 -27.33 24.65 4.15
C ASN A 127 -27.29 23.38 3.31
N THR A 128 -26.18 23.05 2.65
CA THR A 128 -26.08 21.81 1.88
C THR A 128 -25.90 20.62 2.82
N LYS A 129 -26.92 19.76 2.90
CA LYS A 129 -26.89 18.51 3.66
C LYS A 129 -26.89 17.33 2.71
N LEU A 130 -25.80 16.57 2.72
CA LEU A 130 -25.62 15.44 1.83
C LEU A 130 -26.09 14.14 2.48
N THR A 131 -26.37 13.15 1.64
CA THR A 131 -26.60 11.77 2.08
C THR A 131 -25.29 11.10 2.52
N PRO A 132 -25.33 10.03 3.35
CA PRO A 132 -24.15 9.25 3.69
C PRO A 132 -23.31 8.84 2.47
N TYR A 133 -23.97 8.39 1.40
CA TYR A 133 -23.32 7.98 0.15
C TYR A 133 -22.61 9.15 -0.56
N GLN A 134 -23.16 10.35 -0.47
CA GLN A 134 -22.56 11.55 -1.08
C GLN A 134 -21.33 12.05 -0.31
N TYR A 135 -21.29 11.89 1.02
CA TYR A 135 -20.07 12.12 1.80
C TYR A 135 -18.95 11.15 1.41
N ASP A 136 -19.30 9.87 1.15
CA ASP A 136 -18.34 8.91 0.61
C ASP A 136 -17.86 9.32 -0.79
N VAL A 137 -18.75 9.75 -1.69
CA VAL A 137 -18.38 10.23 -3.04
C VAL A 137 -17.34 11.36 -2.98
N ARG A 138 -17.53 12.34 -2.09
CA ARG A 138 -16.60 13.46 -1.92
C ARG A 138 -15.23 12.98 -1.44
N SER A 139 -15.21 12.11 -0.44
CA SER A 139 -13.96 11.54 0.09
C SER A 139 -13.26 10.66 -0.95
N LEU A 140 -14.02 9.90 -1.75
CA LEU A 140 -13.50 9.11 -2.87
C LEU A 140 -12.87 9.99 -3.96
N ALA A 141 -13.40 11.19 -4.21
CA ALA A 141 -12.81 12.12 -5.17
C ALA A 141 -11.43 12.63 -4.72
N ILE A 142 -11.27 12.93 -3.42
CA ILE A 142 -9.96 13.27 -2.82
C ILE A 142 -8.99 12.10 -2.98
N LEU A 143 -9.40 10.89 -2.58
CA LEU A 143 -8.58 9.68 -2.69
C LEU A 143 -8.19 9.40 -4.15
N ALA A 144 -9.14 9.53 -5.08
CA ALA A 144 -8.93 9.31 -6.50
C ALA A 144 -7.87 10.26 -7.07
N TRP A 145 -7.97 11.56 -6.77
CA TRP A 145 -6.98 12.53 -7.21
C TRP A 145 -5.59 12.22 -6.65
N HIS A 146 -5.48 11.89 -5.36
CA HIS A 146 -4.20 11.56 -4.73
C HIS A 146 -3.58 10.28 -5.29
N ILE A 147 -4.39 9.27 -5.63
CA ILE A 147 -3.93 8.08 -6.36
C ILE A 147 -3.42 8.48 -7.74
N ILE A 148 -4.19 9.27 -8.51
CA ILE A 148 -3.83 9.71 -9.87
C ILE A 148 -2.53 10.51 -9.85
N GLN A 149 -2.32 11.38 -8.85
CA GLN A 149 -1.10 12.18 -8.73
C GLN A 149 0.05 11.45 -8.04
N SER A 150 -0.17 10.25 -7.49
CA SER A 150 0.79 9.53 -6.65
C SER A 150 1.30 10.36 -5.47
N LYS A 151 0.39 10.98 -4.73
CA LYS A 151 0.72 11.86 -3.59
C LYS A 151 0.10 11.36 -2.29
N ARG A 152 0.82 11.58 -1.19
CA ARG A 152 0.24 11.47 0.16
C ARG A 152 -0.86 12.52 0.34
N ILE A 153 -1.88 12.19 1.13
CA ILE A 153 -2.86 13.16 1.63
C ILE A 153 -2.24 13.94 2.78
N SER A 154 -2.20 15.26 2.65
CA SER A 154 -1.82 16.23 3.68
C SER A 154 -2.57 17.54 3.42
N SER A 155 -2.55 18.48 4.38
CA SER A 155 -3.12 19.82 4.15
C SER A 155 -2.53 20.51 2.91
N VAL A 156 -1.21 20.39 2.73
CA VAL A 156 -0.50 20.97 1.58
C VAL A 156 -0.97 20.36 0.26
N SER A 157 -1.07 19.02 0.18
CA SER A 157 -1.51 18.36 -1.06
C SER A 157 -3.00 18.60 -1.37
N LEU A 158 -3.82 18.85 -0.35
CA LEU A 158 -5.22 19.24 -0.51
C LEU A 158 -5.36 20.66 -1.09
N ASP A 159 -4.54 21.61 -0.65
CA ASP A 159 -4.49 22.96 -1.22
C ASP A 159 -3.95 22.95 -2.66
N GLU A 160 -2.93 22.12 -2.91
CA GLU A 160 -2.44 21.85 -4.27
C GLU A 160 -3.55 21.29 -5.16
N MET A 161 -4.30 20.28 -4.67
CA MET A 161 -5.42 19.68 -5.39
C MET A 161 -6.46 20.72 -5.78
N LYS A 162 -6.87 21.58 -4.84
CA LYS A 162 -7.82 22.65 -5.09
C LYS A 162 -7.36 23.59 -6.20
N THR A 163 -6.08 23.96 -6.16
CA THR A 163 -5.49 24.85 -7.16
C THR A 163 -5.43 24.17 -8.53
N GLN A 164 -4.87 22.96 -8.59
CA GLN A 164 -4.67 22.24 -9.86
C GLN A 164 -6.00 21.85 -10.52
N LEU A 165 -6.99 21.41 -9.75
CA LEU A 165 -8.30 21.05 -10.29
C LEU A 165 -9.10 22.23 -10.85
N THR A 166 -8.71 23.47 -10.59
CA THR A 166 -9.44 24.62 -11.14
C THR A 166 -9.25 24.71 -12.66
N ASP A 167 -8.02 24.50 -13.13
CA ASP A 167 -7.64 24.65 -14.54
C ASP A 167 -7.35 23.31 -15.24
N ASP A 168 -7.53 22.17 -14.55
CA ASP A 168 -7.28 20.84 -15.11
C ASP A 168 -8.30 20.50 -16.22
N THR A 169 -7.77 20.22 -17.41
CA THR A 169 -8.52 19.88 -18.63
C THR A 169 -8.50 18.38 -18.94
N THR A 170 -7.93 17.55 -18.06
CA THR A 170 -7.96 16.09 -18.21
C THR A 170 -9.40 15.58 -18.13
N TRP A 171 -9.66 14.44 -18.80
CA TRP A 171 -11.00 13.87 -18.93
C TRP A 171 -11.67 13.53 -17.57
N TYR A 172 -10.87 13.27 -16.53
CA TYR A 172 -11.39 12.97 -15.18
C TYR A 172 -11.62 14.22 -14.34
N ALA A 173 -11.10 15.38 -14.74
CA ALA A 173 -11.12 16.59 -13.91
C ALA A 173 -12.55 17.09 -13.64
N ASP A 174 -13.40 17.15 -14.66
CA ASP A 174 -14.81 17.52 -14.50
C ASP A 174 -15.58 16.53 -13.61
N ILE A 175 -15.21 15.25 -13.66
CA ILE A 175 -15.83 14.20 -12.86
C ILE A 175 -15.47 14.42 -11.39
N LEU A 176 -14.20 14.71 -11.09
CA LEU A 176 -13.75 15.01 -9.75
C LEU A 176 -14.36 16.32 -9.23
N ARG A 177 -14.43 17.37 -10.06
CA ARG A 177 -15.12 18.64 -9.73
C ARG A 177 -16.59 18.41 -9.38
N MET A 178 -17.30 17.61 -10.16
CA MET A 178 -18.69 17.24 -9.89
C MET A 178 -18.83 16.51 -8.56
N ALA A 179 -17.97 15.51 -8.30
CA ALA A 179 -17.97 14.75 -7.06
C ALA A 179 -17.65 15.59 -5.81
N LEU A 180 -16.95 16.72 -5.96
CA LEU A 180 -16.57 17.64 -4.88
C LEU A 180 -17.52 18.85 -4.75
N SER A 181 -18.53 18.96 -5.61
CA SER A 181 -19.48 20.07 -5.63
C SER A 181 -20.50 20.01 -4.48
N ASP A 182 -21.38 21.01 -4.41
CA ASP A 182 -22.55 21.03 -3.53
C ASP A 182 -23.61 19.97 -3.91
N MET A 183 -23.56 19.47 -5.15
CA MET A 183 -24.50 18.47 -5.68
C MET A 183 -23.74 17.27 -6.27
N PRO A 184 -23.00 16.51 -5.43
CA PRO A 184 -22.20 15.39 -5.89
C PRO A 184 -23.07 14.24 -6.37
N PHE A 185 -22.45 13.28 -7.08
CA PHE A 185 -23.10 12.04 -7.53
C PHE A 185 -23.86 11.38 -6.38
N LYS A 186 -25.03 10.80 -6.69
CA LYS A 186 -25.93 10.24 -5.68
C LYS A 186 -25.26 9.17 -4.82
N ASN A 187 -24.35 8.40 -5.41
CA ASN A 187 -23.61 7.32 -4.78
C ASN A 187 -22.37 6.94 -5.63
N ALA A 188 -21.56 6.01 -5.13
CA ALA A 188 -20.37 5.53 -5.82
C ALA A 188 -20.65 4.74 -7.12
N VAL A 189 -21.87 4.21 -7.32
CA VAL A 189 -22.26 3.59 -8.61
C VAL A 189 -22.29 4.65 -9.70
N ASP A 190 -23.03 5.75 -9.47
CA ASP A 190 -23.13 6.86 -10.43
C ASP A 190 -21.75 7.49 -10.69
N PHE A 191 -20.90 7.58 -9.66
CA PHE A 191 -19.55 8.09 -9.80
C PHE A 191 -18.66 7.16 -10.65
N LEU A 192 -18.67 5.85 -10.36
CA LEU A 192 -17.95 4.85 -11.15
C LEU A 192 -18.42 4.80 -12.60
N ASP A 193 -19.74 4.85 -12.84
CA ASP A 193 -20.32 4.84 -14.17
C ASP A 193 -19.86 6.05 -14.97
N LYS A 194 -19.89 7.25 -14.35
CA LYS A 194 -19.40 8.47 -15.01
C LYS A 194 -17.90 8.41 -15.27
N PHE A 195 -17.11 7.88 -14.34
CA PHE A 195 -15.67 7.67 -14.50
C PHE A 195 -15.38 6.74 -15.69
N ASN A 196 -16.07 5.60 -15.79
CA ASN A 196 -15.88 4.64 -16.87
C ASN A 196 -16.35 5.15 -18.24
N GLN A 197 -17.44 5.92 -18.30
CA GLN A 197 -17.97 6.47 -19.56
C GLN A 197 -17.04 7.51 -20.20
N ASN A 198 -16.31 8.28 -19.39
CA ASN A 198 -15.43 9.35 -19.87
C ASN A 198 -13.97 8.89 -20.03
N LYS A 199 -13.68 7.65 -19.60
CA LYS A 199 -12.37 7.05 -19.80
C LYS A 199 -12.09 6.94 -21.31
N PRO A 200 -10.96 7.47 -21.80
CA PRO A 200 -10.65 7.42 -23.23
C PRO A 200 -10.68 5.99 -23.78
N ASN A 201 -11.27 5.80 -24.96
CA ASN A 201 -11.20 4.57 -25.76
C ASN A 201 -9.81 4.39 -26.39
N GLN A 202 -8.74 4.53 -25.62
CA GLN A 202 -7.48 3.90 -25.95
C GLN A 202 -7.48 2.55 -25.25
N ALA A 203 -7.04 1.50 -25.96
CA ALA A 203 -6.71 0.24 -25.34
C ALA A 203 -5.59 0.49 -24.33
N ILE A 204 -5.98 0.83 -23.11
CA ILE A 204 -5.12 0.93 -21.95
C ILE A 204 -4.77 -0.52 -21.64
N ASP A 205 -3.58 -0.92 -22.10
CA ASP A 205 -3.07 -2.29 -21.97
C ASP A 205 -2.58 -2.52 -20.55
N PHE A 206 -3.48 -3.03 -19.72
CA PHE A 206 -3.19 -3.42 -18.34
C PHE A 206 -2.15 -4.53 -18.23
N SER A 207 -1.62 -5.07 -19.33
CA SER A 207 -0.56 -6.06 -19.30
C SER A 207 0.70 -5.49 -18.64
N PHE A 208 1.35 -6.34 -17.84
CA PHE A 208 2.65 -5.99 -17.31
C PHE A 208 3.67 -6.01 -18.45
N ASN A 209 4.40 -4.92 -18.64
CA ASN A 209 5.54 -4.89 -19.55
C ASN A 209 6.72 -5.69 -18.96
N PHE A 210 6.84 -6.96 -19.34
CA PHE A 210 7.91 -7.86 -18.88
C PHE A 210 9.32 -7.38 -19.21
N ALA A 211 9.50 -6.51 -20.21
CA ALA A 211 10.80 -5.92 -20.52
C ALA A 211 11.40 -5.13 -19.35
N LYS A 212 10.59 -4.70 -18.37
CA LYS A 212 11.07 -4.04 -17.14
C LYS A 212 11.87 -4.96 -16.22
N LEU A 213 11.75 -6.28 -16.35
CA LEU A 213 12.49 -7.26 -15.54
C LEU A 213 13.85 -7.60 -16.15
N GLU A 214 14.02 -7.39 -17.46
CA GLU A 214 15.25 -7.73 -18.19
C GLU A 214 16.51 -7.11 -17.57
N PRO A 215 16.54 -5.83 -17.11
CA PRO A 215 17.71 -5.25 -16.47
C PRO A 215 18.16 -5.95 -15.19
N PHE A 216 17.29 -6.75 -14.59
CA PHE A 216 17.55 -7.48 -13.35
C PHE A 216 17.58 -9.00 -13.56
N THR A 217 17.52 -9.46 -14.80
CA THR A 217 17.47 -10.88 -15.14
C THR A 217 18.85 -11.38 -15.52
N HIS A 218 19.28 -12.43 -14.83
CA HIS A 218 20.58 -13.06 -15.00
C HIS A 218 20.41 -14.46 -15.58
N ASP A 219 21.15 -14.77 -16.65
CA ASP A 219 21.14 -16.09 -17.27
C ASP A 219 21.99 -17.12 -16.48
N ILE A 220 21.70 -17.26 -15.19
CA ILE A 220 22.43 -18.11 -14.26
C ILE A 220 21.48 -19.10 -13.57
N ASN A 221 22.05 -20.17 -13.07
CA ASN A 221 21.45 -20.98 -12.02
C ASN A 221 22.15 -20.59 -10.72
N HIS A 222 21.40 -20.07 -9.73
CA HIS A 222 21.98 -19.46 -8.53
C HIS A 222 22.91 -20.41 -7.76
N SER A 223 22.55 -21.70 -7.58
CA SER A 223 23.38 -22.66 -6.83
C SER A 223 24.62 -23.11 -7.59
N ARG A 224 24.64 -22.97 -8.92
CA ARG A 224 25.86 -23.19 -9.72
C ARG A 224 26.77 -21.97 -9.75
N ALA A 225 26.19 -20.77 -9.77
CA ALA A 225 26.94 -19.52 -9.79
C ALA A 225 27.54 -19.21 -8.41
N TYR A 226 26.78 -19.46 -7.35
CA TYR A 226 27.20 -19.34 -5.95
C TYR A 226 26.98 -20.69 -5.29
N ARG A 227 28.02 -21.52 -5.33
CA ARG A 227 28.02 -22.85 -4.71
C ARG A 227 28.24 -22.72 -3.21
N GLU A 228 27.49 -23.49 -2.44
CA GLU A 228 27.59 -23.54 -0.98
C GLU A 228 28.99 -23.96 -0.52
N ASP A 229 29.52 -23.24 0.47
CA ASP A 229 30.80 -23.57 1.13
C ASP A 229 30.62 -24.76 2.11
N ASP A 230 29.50 -24.75 2.84
CA ASP A 230 29.14 -25.67 3.92
C ASP A 230 27.61 -25.89 3.94
N ASP A 231 27.07 -26.39 5.06
CA ASP A 231 25.63 -26.57 5.28
C ASP A 231 24.83 -25.26 5.13
N PHE A 232 23.57 -25.41 4.69
CA PHE A 232 22.63 -24.31 4.58
C PHE A 232 22.30 -23.73 5.96
N ILE A 233 22.33 -22.40 6.06
CA ILE A 233 21.85 -21.66 7.23
C ILE A 233 20.32 -21.82 7.36
N LEU A 234 19.63 -21.86 6.22
CA LEU A 234 18.20 -22.14 6.13
C LEU A 234 17.91 -22.82 4.79
N GLU A 235 17.19 -23.93 4.84
CA GLU A 235 16.68 -24.62 3.65
C GLU A 235 15.19 -24.93 3.85
N THR A 236 14.36 -24.49 2.92
CA THR A 236 12.91 -24.73 2.90
C THR A 236 12.46 -24.86 1.45
N SER A 237 11.25 -25.36 1.20
CA SER A 237 10.68 -25.43 -0.15
C SER A 237 10.51 -24.07 -0.85
N GLU A 238 10.55 -22.96 -0.09
CA GLU A 238 10.31 -21.60 -0.59
C GLU A 238 11.58 -20.75 -0.64
N LYS A 239 12.61 -21.12 0.13
CA LYS A 239 13.76 -20.25 0.39
C LYS A 239 14.98 -21.03 0.87
N GLU A 240 16.14 -20.61 0.37
CA GLU A 240 17.46 -21.07 0.77
C GLU A 240 18.31 -19.89 1.24
N VAL A 241 19.14 -20.12 2.26
CA VAL A 241 20.15 -19.18 2.78
C VAL A 241 21.41 -19.95 3.10
N TYR A 242 22.52 -19.55 2.51
CA TYR A 242 23.80 -20.25 2.68
C TYR A 242 24.98 -19.32 2.42
N LYS A 243 26.17 -19.80 2.77
CA LYS A 243 27.44 -19.10 2.55
C LYS A 243 28.09 -19.60 1.25
N SER A 244 28.63 -18.68 0.45
CA SER A 244 29.40 -19.01 -0.76
C SER A 244 30.57 -18.04 -0.92
N ASN A 245 31.81 -18.53 -0.84
CA ASN A 245 33.03 -17.74 -0.90
C ASN A 245 33.00 -16.48 0.01
N ASN A 246 32.56 -16.65 1.26
CA ASN A 246 32.40 -15.55 2.22
C ASN A 246 31.33 -14.50 1.88
N LEU A 247 30.42 -14.83 0.96
CA LEU A 247 29.20 -14.08 0.68
C LEU A 247 28.00 -14.81 1.29
N LEU A 248 26.97 -14.05 1.64
CA LEU A 248 25.67 -14.58 2.05
C LEU A 248 24.76 -14.61 0.83
N VAL A 249 24.33 -15.80 0.43
CA VAL A 249 23.37 -16.00 -0.64
C VAL A 249 21.99 -16.24 -0.03
N LYS A 250 20.99 -15.50 -0.53
CA LYS A 250 19.57 -15.75 -0.25
C LYS A 250 18.86 -15.99 -1.56
N ALA A 251 18.25 -17.15 -1.72
CA ALA A 251 17.44 -17.48 -2.87
C ALA A 251 15.98 -17.74 -2.43
N TRP A 252 15.04 -17.15 -3.16
CA TRP A 252 13.61 -17.43 -3.01
C TRP A 252 13.15 -18.25 -4.21
N LEU A 253 12.84 -19.51 -3.95
CA LEU A 253 12.57 -20.53 -4.95
C LEU A 253 11.22 -20.30 -5.62
N ASN A 254 11.12 -20.65 -6.91
CA ASN A 254 9.88 -20.56 -7.69
C ASN A 254 9.25 -19.15 -7.70
N LYS A 255 10.07 -18.09 -7.57
CA LYS A 255 9.63 -16.69 -7.58
C LYS A 255 9.87 -15.97 -8.90
N ASP A 256 10.41 -16.66 -9.91
CA ASP A 256 10.39 -16.15 -11.27
C ASP A 256 8.93 -15.90 -11.70
N PRO A 257 8.58 -14.67 -12.09
CA PRO A 257 7.21 -14.35 -12.47
C PRO A 257 6.76 -15.04 -13.76
N GLN A 258 7.67 -15.52 -14.61
CA GLN A 258 7.36 -16.10 -15.92
C GLN A 258 6.39 -15.18 -16.69
N ASN A 259 5.16 -15.64 -16.95
CA ASN A 259 4.09 -14.87 -17.62
C ASN A 259 3.01 -14.37 -16.64
N ASP A 260 3.19 -14.56 -15.32
CA ASP A 260 2.27 -14.10 -14.29
C ASP A 260 2.50 -12.62 -14.01
N GLN A 261 1.61 -11.79 -14.55
CA GLN A 261 1.68 -10.33 -14.43
C GLN A 261 1.55 -9.84 -12.98
N VAL A 262 0.80 -10.54 -12.12
CA VAL A 262 0.63 -10.15 -10.71
C VAL A 262 1.94 -10.37 -9.98
N LYS A 263 2.56 -11.54 -10.16
CA LYS A 263 3.90 -11.81 -9.61
C LYS A 263 4.94 -10.86 -10.18
N ALA A 264 4.89 -10.57 -11.48
CA ALA A 264 5.84 -9.69 -12.14
C ALA A 264 5.87 -8.28 -11.53
N ARG A 265 4.70 -7.74 -11.15
CA ARG A 265 4.58 -6.46 -10.46
C ARG A 265 5.23 -6.49 -9.07
N VAL A 266 4.98 -7.54 -8.29
CA VAL A 266 5.57 -7.72 -6.96
C VAL A 266 7.09 -7.85 -7.04
N VAL A 267 7.58 -8.65 -7.99
CA VAL A 267 9.00 -8.88 -8.24
C VAL A 267 9.70 -7.59 -8.67
N LEU A 268 9.14 -6.85 -9.64
CA LEU A 268 9.72 -5.57 -10.07
C LEU A 268 9.84 -4.58 -8.91
N ASN A 269 8.80 -4.43 -8.08
CA ASN A 269 8.88 -3.56 -6.92
C ASN A 269 9.97 -4.01 -5.94
N TRP A 270 10.16 -5.31 -5.72
CA TRP A 270 11.28 -5.80 -4.90
C TRP A 270 12.64 -5.46 -5.51
N LEU A 271 12.80 -5.65 -6.83
CA LEU A 271 14.04 -5.36 -7.57
C LEU A 271 14.40 -3.87 -7.52
N GLU A 272 13.43 -2.99 -7.75
CA GLU A 272 13.63 -1.53 -7.67
C GLU A 272 13.97 -1.09 -6.24
N ASN A 273 13.39 -1.71 -5.21
CA ASN A 273 13.76 -1.46 -3.81
C ASN A 273 15.20 -1.90 -3.53
N MET A 274 15.61 -3.08 -3.99
CA MET A 274 16.99 -3.58 -3.85
C MET A 274 17.99 -2.66 -4.58
N ALA A 275 17.65 -2.19 -5.78
CA ALA A 275 18.46 -1.26 -6.53
C ALA A 275 18.68 0.07 -5.78
N LYS A 276 17.63 0.61 -5.16
CA LYS A 276 17.73 1.81 -4.31
C LYS A 276 18.63 1.57 -3.09
N ILE A 277 18.48 0.42 -2.43
CA ILE A 277 19.34 0.05 -1.29
C ILE A 277 20.82 -0.02 -1.69
N VAL A 278 21.12 -0.67 -2.83
CA VAL A 278 22.48 -0.71 -3.40
C VAL A 278 22.99 0.69 -3.74
N HIS A 279 22.14 1.55 -4.30
CA HIS A 279 22.50 2.92 -4.65
C HIS A 279 22.85 3.78 -3.42
N PHE A 280 22.05 3.70 -2.36
CA PHE A 280 22.32 4.45 -1.11
C PHE A 280 23.47 3.84 -0.30
N SER A 281 23.67 2.52 -0.39
CA SER A 281 24.71 1.77 0.30
C SER A 281 24.91 2.17 1.77
N PRO A 282 23.87 2.12 2.63
CA PRO A 282 24.02 2.51 4.03
C PRO A 282 25.02 1.61 4.76
N ASP A 283 25.86 2.21 5.60
CA ASP A 283 26.95 1.50 6.30
C ASP A 283 26.47 0.48 7.35
N TYR A 284 25.19 0.55 7.73
CA TYR A 284 24.56 -0.32 8.74
C TYR A 284 23.88 -1.56 8.16
N ILE A 285 23.91 -1.77 6.85
CA ILE A 285 23.49 -3.03 6.22
C ILE A 285 24.67 -3.69 5.52
N PRO A 286 24.68 -5.03 5.40
CA PRO A 286 25.68 -5.71 4.59
C PRO A 286 25.60 -5.22 3.14
N LYS A 287 26.76 -4.93 2.54
CA LYS A 287 26.83 -4.49 1.15
C LYS A 287 26.26 -5.58 0.23
N ILE A 288 25.25 -5.21 -0.54
CA ILE A 288 24.64 -6.10 -1.53
C ILE A 288 25.51 -6.06 -2.78
N GLN A 289 26.10 -7.19 -3.14
CA GLN A 289 27.00 -7.34 -4.29
C GLN A 289 26.20 -7.57 -5.57
N GLU A 290 25.17 -8.41 -5.50
CA GLU A 290 24.37 -8.77 -6.66
C GLU A 290 22.95 -9.18 -6.24
N PHE A 291 21.97 -8.93 -7.09
CA PHE A 291 20.60 -9.37 -6.89
C PHE A 291 19.88 -9.46 -8.22
N GLY A 292 18.77 -10.19 -8.27
CA GLY A 292 17.96 -10.27 -9.47
C GLY A 292 17.15 -11.55 -9.58
N ILE A 293 16.77 -11.86 -10.82
CA ILE A 293 16.09 -13.10 -11.20
C ILE A 293 17.14 -14.02 -11.83
N ALA A 294 17.37 -15.20 -11.24
CA ALA A 294 18.24 -16.23 -11.82
C ALA A 294 17.42 -17.15 -12.72
N LYS A 295 17.44 -16.86 -14.03
CA LYS A 295 16.55 -17.44 -15.04
C LYS A 295 16.62 -18.96 -15.14
N LYS A 296 17.81 -19.57 -15.02
CA LYS A 296 17.98 -21.03 -15.16
C LYS A 296 17.50 -21.80 -13.94
N SER A 297 17.42 -21.16 -12.78
CA SER A 297 16.88 -21.76 -11.55
C SER A 297 15.47 -21.27 -11.21
N GLY A 298 14.92 -20.30 -11.94
CA GLY A 298 13.56 -19.79 -11.72
C GLY A 298 13.37 -19.14 -10.34
N CYS A 299 14.42 -18.53 -9.78
CA CYS A 299 14.40 -17.98 -8.44
C CYS A 299 14.77 -16.49 -8.43
N LEU A 300 14.26 -15.80 -7.40
CA LEU A 300 14.77 -14.48 -7.04
C LEU A 300 15.99 -14.69 -6.13
N PHE A 301 17.04 -13.90 -6.25
CA PHE A 301 18.22 -14.04 -5.40
C PHE A 301 18.82 -12.70 -5.00
N ALA A 302 19.53 -12.71 -3.87
CA ALA A 302 20.37 -11.61 -3.40
C ALA A 302 21.66 -12.18 -2.79
N VAL A 303 22.78 -11.55 -3.13
CA VAL A 303 24.12 -11.87 -2.63
C VAL A 303 24.66 -10.64 -1.95
N SER A 304 25.05 -10.78 -0.69
CA SER A 304 25.65 -9.70 0.09
C SER A 304 26.93 -10.18 0.77
N ASP A 305 27.69 -9.23 1.32
CA ASP A 305 28.78 -9.58 2.24
C ASP A 305 28.22 -10.42 3.39
N PHE A 306 28.94 -11.48 3.75
CA PHE A 306 28.63 -12.24 4.96
C PHE A 306 29.21 -11.50 6.17
N ILE A 307 28.37 -11.21 7.16
CA ILE A 307 28.81 -10.61 8.41
C ILE A 307 29.01 -11.71 9.44
N ASP A 308 30.26 -11.95 9.80
CA ASP A 308 30.63 -12.83 10.90
C ASP A 308 30.40 -12.10 12.24
N GLY A 309 29.16 -12.17 12.72
CA GLY A 309 28.70 -11.46 13.91
C GLY A 309 27.56 -12.18 14.62
N GLN A 310 27.22 -11.68 15.81
CA GLN A 310 26.13 -12.26 16.60
C GLN A 310 24.78 -11.71 16.16
N THR A 311 23.79 -12.59 16.06
CA THR A 311 22.41 -12.16 15.82
C THR A 311 21.87 -11.42 17.04
N TRP A 312 20.91 -10.51 16.82
CA TRP A 312 20.24 -9.81 17.92
C TRP A 312 19.64 -10.78 18.94
N GLN A 313 19.07 -11.90 18.47
CA GLN A 313 18.52 -12.93 19.35
C GLN A 313 19.59 -13.57 20.26
N ALA A 314 20.79 -13.83 19.73
CA ALA A 314 21.91 -14.33 20.51
C ALA A 314 22.42 -13.29 21.52
N ILE A 315 22.48 -12.02 21.12
CA ILE A 315 22.86 -10.90 21.99
C ILE A 315 21.85 -10.74 23.15
N CYS A 316 20.54 -10.85 22.88
CA CYS A 316 19.50 -10.75 23.91
C CYS A 316 19.56 -11.87 24.96
N GLN A 317 20.15 -13.02 24.62
CA GLN A 317 20.37 -14.12 25.55
C GLN A 317 21.61 -13.92 26.44
N GLN A 318 22.45 -12.92 26.13
CA GLN A 318 23.63 -12.60 26.91
C GLN A 318 23.31 -11.60 28.02
N ALA A 319 23.98 -11.75 29.15
CA ALA A 319 23.94 -10.78 30.23
C ALA A 319 24.83 -9.57 29.89
N LEU A 320 24.33 -8.69 29.01
CA LEU A 320 25.01 -7.43 28.70
C LEU A 320 24.94 -6.45 29.90
N SER A 321 26.02 -5.73 30.13
CA SER A 321 26.05 -4.61 31.09
C SER A 321 25.14 -3.46 30.63
N TYR A 322 24.79 -2.57 31.57
CA TYR A 322 23.97 -1.40 31.23
C TYR A 322 24.67 -0.48 30.21
N GLU A 323 25.98 -0.29 30.37
CA GLU A 323 26.81 0.53 29.48
C GLU A 323 26.87 -0.07 28.06
N GLN A 324 26.98 -1.39 27.94
CA GLN A 324 26.97 -2.08 26.64
C GLN A 324 25.62 -1.94 25.93
N LYS A 325 24.51 -2.06 26.67
CA LYS A 325 23.16 -1.83 26.13
C LYS A 325 22.99 -0.39 25.64
N GLN A 326 23.45 0.59 26.42
CA GLN A 326 23.36 2.00 26.06
C GLN A 326 24.21 2.34 24.83
N SER A 327 25.41 1.74 24.72
CA SER A 327 26.27 1.88 23.54
C SER A 327 25.61 1.33 22.27
N LEU A 328 25.03 0.13 22.33
CA LEU A 328 24.29 -0.47 21.22
C LEU A 328 23.11 0.40 20.78
N ILE A 329 22.31 0.90 21.73
CA ILE A 329 21.18 1.80 21.43
C ILE A 329 21.66 3.06 20.71
N ASN A 330 22.74 3.69 21.19
CA ASN A 330 23.29 4.89 20.56
C ASN A 330 23.78 4.61 19.13
N GLN A 331 24.43 3.46 18.89
CA GLN A 331 24.83 3.05 17.55
C GLN A 331 23.64 2.84 16.62
N PHE A 332 22.52 2.28 17.10
CA PHE A 332 21.31 2.17 16.29
C PHE A 332 20.73 3.54 15.94
N ILE A 333 20.60 4.43 16.92
CA ILE A 333 20.01 5.76 16.71
C ILE A 333 20.85 6.60 15.74
N GLN A 334 22.18 6.52 15.82
CA GLN A 334 23.05 7.30 14.93
C GLN A 334 23.01 6.85 13.46
N ASN A 335 22.53 5.63 13.20
CA ASN A 335 22.54 5.01 11.88
C ASN A 335 21.14 4.91 11.24
N ILE A 336 20.08 5.40 11.88
CA ILE A 336 18.70 5.44 11.35
C ILE A 336 18.32 6.89 11.11
#